data_AF-A0A8B6G482-F1
#
_entry.id   AF-A0A8B6G482-F1
#
_cell.length_a   1.000
_cell.length_b   1.000
_cell.length_c   1.000
_cell.angle_alpha   90.00
_cell.angle_beta   90.00
_cell.angle_gamma   90.00
#
_symmetry.space_group_name_H-M   'P 1'
#
loop_
_entity.id
_entity.type
_entity.pdbx_description
1 polymer ?
#
loop_
_entity_poly.entity_id
_entity_poly.type
_entity_poly.pdbx_seq_one_letter_code
_entity_poly.pdbx_strand_id
1 'polypeptide(L)'
;MVKETTTLGDGRSADSFRPQDIQVPNIVVWESTRQVQNWELAYVSEKIAEQPKNQWRIRQQMETIYGRQKLEYLEDRDRALKGEVFYTCLLKWRRQQENGLAQICKLAQLLRETGFLEVAESLQP
;
A
#
# COMPACT_ATOMS: atom_id res chain seq x y z
N MET A 1 -32.39 33.58 -35.39
CA MET A 1 -31.97 32.17 -35.35
C MET A 1 -30.75 32.06 -34.43
N VAL A 2 -30.98 31.80 -33.14
CA VAL A 2 -30.02 31.19 -32.20
C VAL A 2 -30.89 30.33 -31.28
N LYS A 3 -30.62 29.03 -31.25
CA LYS A 3 -31.38 28.01 -30.51
C LYS A 3 -30.99 28.03 -29.03
N GLU A 4 -31.98 27.75 -28.19
CA GLU A 4 -31.89 27.49 -26.75
C GLU A 4 -30.90 26.35 -26.43
N THR A 5 -30.31 26.38 -25.23
CA THR A 5 -30.31 25.22 -24.32
C THR A 5 -30.12 25.66 -22.88
N THR A 6 -31.27 25.83 -22.21
CA THR A 6 -31.39 25.68 -20.77
C THR A 6 -31.21 24.20 -20.43
N THR A 7 -30.16 23.85 -19.70
CA THR A 7 -30.25 22.81 -18.67
C THR A 7 -29.23 23.10 -17.59
N LEU A 8 -29.71 23.85 -16.60
CA LEU A 8 -29.27 23.70 -15.21
C LEU A 8 -29.31 22.20 -14.90
N GLY A 9 -28.15 21.55 -14.90
CA GLY A 9 -28.00 20.28 -14.25
C GLY A 9 -28.21 20.52 -12.76
N ASP A 10 -29.39 20.15 -12.27
CA ASP A 10 -29.72 20.13 -10.86
C ASP A 10 -28.55 19.53 -10.07
N GLY A 11 -28.05 20.31 -9.11
CA GLY A 11 -26.96 19.95 -8.24
C GLY A 11 -27.27 18.66 -7.49
N ARG A 12 -26.82 17.53 -8.04
CA ARG A 12 -26.47 16.38 -7.20
C ARG A 12 -25.07 16.65 -6.68
N SER A 13 -25.00 16.91 -5.38
CA SER A 13 -23.75 16.91 -4.62
C SER A 13 -22.85 15.78 -5.12
N ALA A 14 -21.58 16.06 -5.34
CA ALA A 14 -20.54 15.05 -5.54
C ALA A 14 -20.29 14.22 -4.25
N ASP A 15 -21.28 14.13 -3.37
CA ASP A 15 -21.22 13.53 -2.04
C ASP A 15 -21.88 12.14 -2.04
N SER A 16 -21.46 11.26 -2.95
CA SER A 16 -21.60 9.83 -2.73
C SER A 16 -20.78 8.98 -3.71
N PHE A 17 -19.70 9.51 -4.30
CA PHE A 17 -18.76 8.61 -4.97
C PHE A 17 -17.95 7.88 -3.90
N ARG A 18 -18.59 6.90 -3.26
CA ARG A 18 -17.91 5.92 -2.43
C ARG A 18 -17.18 5.00 -3.41
N PRO A 19 -15.87 4.76 -3.25
CA PRO A 19 -15.12 3.82 -4.10
C PRO A 19 -15.70 2.39 -4.11
N GLN A 20 -16.69 2.11 -3.27
CA GLN A 20 -17.36 0.83 -3.09
C GLN A 20 -18.29 0.45 -4.26
N ASP A 21 -18.68 1.39 -5.12
CA ASP A 21 -19.67 1.15 -6.18
C ASP A 21 -19.05 0.84 -7.56
N ILE A 22 -17.72 0.88 -7.71
CA ILE A 22 -17.07 0.40 -8.93
C ILE A 22 -16.53 -1.02 -8.69
N GLN A 23 -17.33 -2.02 -9.01
CA GLN A 23 -16.81 -3.37 -9.29
C GLN A 23 -16.14 -3.36 -10.66
N VAL A 24 -14.92 -2.81 -10.73
CA VAL A 24 -14.00 -3.17 -11.81
C VAL A 24 -13.56 -4.59 -11.48
N PRO A 25 -13.71 -5.58 -12.40
CA PRO A 25 -13.01 -6.85 -12.23
C PRO A 25 -11.54 -6.55 -11.95
N ASN A 26 -10.92 -7.32 -11.07
CA ASN A 26 -9.55 -7.17 -10.60
C ASN A 26 -8.58 -7.20 -11.81
N ILE A 27 -8.45 -6.08 -12.52
CA ILE A 27 -7.46 -5.84 -13.56
C ILE A 27 -6.17 -5.61 -12.78
N VAL A 28 -5.69 -6.75 -12.28
CA VAL A 28 -4.31 -7.13 -12.07
C VAL A 28 -3.52 -5.98 -11.45
N VAL A 29 -3.61 -5.83 -10.12
CA VAL A 29 -2.64 -5.03 -9.33
C VAL A 29 -1.20 -5.28 -9.81
N TRP A 30 -0.93 -6.49 -10.30
CA TRP A 30 0.34 -6.94 -10.87
C TRP A 30 0.80 -6.21 -12.14
N GLU A 31 -0.08 -5.50 -12.85
CA GLU A 31 0.22 -4.67 -14.01
C GLU A 31 0.02 -3.17 -13.72
N SER A 32 -0.47 -2.82 -12.52
CA SER A 32 -0.66 -1.44 -12.14
C SER A 32 0.67 -0.72 -11.97
N THR A 33 0.82 0.38 -12.70
CA THR A 33 1.92 1.35 -12.59
C THR A 33 1.61 2.46 -11.59
N ARG A 34 0.46 2.40 -10.92
CA ARG A 34 0.08 3.38 -9.91
C ARG A 34 1.08 3.38 -8.77
N GLN A 35 1.44 4.56 -8.31
CA GLN A 35 2.32 4.73 -7.17
C GLN A 35 1.64 4.33 -5.87
N VAL A 36 2.42 3.69 -4.99
CA VAL A 36 2.00 3.34 -3.64
C VAL A 36 1.86 4.59 -2.78
N GLN A 37 0.68 4.76 -2.21
CA GLN A 37 0.35 5.86 -1.32
C GLN A 37 0.73 5.55 0.14
N ASN A 38 0.92 6.60 0.95
CA ASN A 38 1.34 6.43 2.35
C ASN A 38 0.32 5.63 3.18
N TRP A 39 -0.99 5.83 2.95
CA TRP A 39 -2.04 5.12 3.69
C TRP A 39 -2.04 3.62 3.38
N GLU A 40 -1.62 3.22 2.18
CA GLU A 40 -1.52 1.82 1.79
C GLU A 40 -0.37 1.14 2.52
N LEU A 41 0.77 1.84 2.64
CA LEU A 41 1.88 1.37 3.45
C LEU A 41 1.49 1.24 4.93
N ALA A 42 0.71 2.18 5.45
CA ALA A 42 0.20 2.13 6.82
C ALA A 42 -0.73 0.93 7.01
N TYR A 43 -1.73 0.78 6.14
CA TYR A 43 -2.65 -0.36 6.15
C TYR A 43 -1.91 -1.70 6.07
N VAL A 44 -0.98 -1.83 5.13
CA VAL A 44 -0.18 -3.05 4.96
C VAL A 44 0.66 -3.32 6.20
N SER A 45 1.28 -2.30 6.80
CA SER A 45 2.09 -2.45 8.01
C SER A 45 1.29 -2.95 9.22
N GLU A 46 0.04 -2.50 9.36
CA GLU A 46 -0.88 -2.99 10.39
C GLU A 46 -1.25 -4.45 10.13
N LYS A 47 -1.59 -4.81 8.89
CA LYS A 47 -1.92 -6.19 8.51
C LYS A 47 -0.75 -7.16 8.72
N ILE A 48 0.48 -6.70 8.47
CA ILE A 48 1.70 -7.47 8.78
C ILE A 48 1.83 -7.65 10.29
N ALA A 49 1.64 -6.59 11.08
CA ALA A 49 1.72 -6.63 12.53
C ALA A 49 0.66 -7.57 13.17
N GLU A 50 -0.50 -7.71 12.54
CA GLU A 50 -1.58 -8.61 12.94
C GLU A 50 -1.31 -10.10 12.63
N GLN A 51 -0.33 -10.43 11.77
CA GLN A 51 -0.03 -11.81 11.38
C GLN A 51 1.40 -12.26 11.78
N PRO A 52 1.63 -12.62 13.06
CA PRO A 52 2.96 -12.97 13.59
C PRO A 52 3.69 -14.08 12.85
N LYS A 53 2.95 -15.04 12.29
CA LYS A 53 3.51 -16.24 11.65
C LYS A 53 4.42 -15.92 10.46
N ASN A 54 4.16 -14.81 9.75
CA ASN A 54 4.88 -14.44 8.53
C ASN A 54 5.79 -13.21 8.71
N GLN A 55 5.76 -12.56 9.89
CA GLN A 55 6.58 -11.38 10.18
C GLN A 55 8.09 -11.61 10.02
N TRP A 56 8.57 -12.82 10.26
CA TRP A 56 9.99 -13.13 10.09
C TRP A 56 10.45 -13.06 8.62
N ARG A 57 9.57 -13.39 7.65
CA ARG A 57 9.92 -13.36 6.22
C ARG A 57 10.12 -11.95 5.72
N ILE A 58 9.18 -11.07 6.06
CA ILE A 58 9.31 -9.66 5.70
C ILE A 58 10.48 -9.03 6.45
N ARG A 59 10.72 -9.41 7.71
CA ARG A 59 11.90 -8.98 8.47
C ARG A 59 13.19 -9.37 7.75
N GLN A 60 13.35 -10.61 7.29
CA GLN A 60 14.52 -11.06 6.53
C GLN A 60 14.73 -10.27 5.23
N GLN A 61 13.64 -9.99 4.49
CA GLN A 61 13.71 -9.17 3.30
C GLN A 61 14.14 -7.74 3.64
N MET A 62 13.63 -7.18 4.74
CA MET A 62 14.01 -5.86 5.23
C MET A 62 15.43 -5.83 5.78
N GLU A 63 15.95 -6.88 6.41
CA GLU A 63 17.35 -6.98 6.82
C GLU A 63 18.30 -6.88 5.63
N THR A 64 17.92 -7.48 4.49
CA THR A 64 18.69 -7.40 3.25
C THR A 64 18.72 -5.97 2.70
N ILE A 65 17.63 -5.21 2.88
CA ILE A 65 17.46 -3.83 2.41
C ILE A 65 18.10 -2.81 3.36
N TYR A 66 17.93 -2.98 4.67
CA TYR A 66 18.35 -2.03 5.71
C TYR A 66 19.72 -2.32 6.30
N GLY A 67 20.15 -3.59 6.28
CA GLY A 67 21.19 -4.13 7.13
C GLY A 67 20.66 -4.48 8.52
N ARG A 68 21.04 -5.66 9.03
CA ARG A 68 20.59 -6.23 10.30
C ARG A 68 20.72 -5.28 11.50
N GLN A 69 21.89 -4.66 11.69
CA GLN A 69 22.16 -3.75 12.82
C GLN A 69 21.22 -2.53 12.85
N LYS A 70 20.84 -2.00 11.67
CA LYS A 70 19.93 -0.84 11.59
C LYS A 70 18.49 -1.24 11.86
N LEU A 71 18.11 -2.46 11.48
CA LEU A 71 16.78 -2.98 11.76
C LEU A 71 16.61 -3.27 13.25
N GLU A 72 17.60 -3.92 13.88
CA GLU A 72 17.63 -4.15 15.33
C GLU A 72 17.56 -2.82 16.11
N TYR A 73 18.29 -1.78 15.66
CA TYR A 73 18.18 -0.44 16.25
C TYR A 73 16.77 0.17 16.14
N LEU A 74 16.07 -0.01 15.03
CA LEU A 74 14.69 0.48 14.87
C LEU A 74 13.72 -0.30 15.76
N GLU A 75 13.87 -1.63 15.83
CA GLU A 75 13.09 -2.50 16.71
C GLU A 75 13.28 -2.11 18.19
N ASP A 76 14.51 -1.81 18.60
CA ASP A 76 14.87 -1.43 19.97
C ASP A 76 14.43 -0.01 20.34
N ARG A 77 14.54 0.93 19.41
CA ARG A 77 14.18 2.34 19.64
C ARG A 77 12.68 2.53 19.73
N ASP A 78 11.94 1.88 18.83
CA ASP A 78 10.51 2.15 18.69
C ASP A 78 9.65 1.29 19.62
N ARG A 79 10.22 0.28 20.32
CA ARG A 79 9.78 -0.53 21.50
C ARG A 79 8.29 -0.85 21.76
N ALA A 80 7.35 -0.33 20.98
CA ALA A 80 5.98 -0.07 21.39
C ALA A 80 4.97 -0.40 20.29
N LEU A 81 5.30 -0.30 19.00
CA LEU A 81 4.33 -0.59 17.93
C LEU A 81 4.98 -1.35 16.77
N LYS A 82 4.75 -2.67 16.75
CA LYS A 82 5.22 -3.54 15.64
C LYS A 82 4.82 -2.99 14.26
N GLY A 83 3.64 -2.38 14.15
CA GLY A 83 3.17 -1.73 12.93
C GLY A 83 4.04 -0.56 12.48
N GLU A 84 4.49 0.32 13.39
CA GLU A 84 5.31 1.48 13.04
C GLU A 84 6.70 1.09 12.53
N VAL A 85 7.27 0.01 13.07
CA VAL A 85 8.53 -0.55 12.57
C VAL A 85 8.36 -1.02 11.13
N PHE A 86 7.31 -1.79 10.84
CA PHE A 86 7.02 -2.25 9.48
C PHE A 86 6.72 -1.09 8.52
N TYR A 87 5.98 -0.07 8.99
CA TYR A 87 5.70 1.13 8.21
C TYR A 87 6.99 1.87 7.81
N THR A 88 7.87 2.08 8.78
CA THR A 88 9.18 2.72 8.56
C THR A 88 10.02 1.91 7.57
N CYS A 89 10.01 0.58 7.70
CA CYS A 89 10.69 -0.31 6.78
C CYS A 89 10.17 -0.17 5.35
N LEU A 90 8.85 -0.20 5.19
CA LEU A 90 8.18 -0.06 3.90
C LEU A 90 8.39 1.33 3.27
N LEU A 91 8.43 2.40 4.07
CA LEU A 91 8.73 3.74 3.58
C LEU A 91 10.12 3.83 2.93
N LYS A 92 11.13 3.22 3.55
CA LYS A 92 12.48 3.21 2.95
C LYS A 92 12.59 2.22 1.81
N TRP A 93 11.93 1.07 1.87
CA TRP A 93 11.81 0.19 0.71
C TRP A 93 11.26 0.98 -0.49
N ARG A 94 10.18 1.75 -0.31
CA ARG A 94 9.64 2.63 -1.37
C ARG A 94 10.68 3.62 -1.88
N ARG A 95 11.45 4.26 -1.00
CA ARG A 95 12.53 5.20 -1.40
C ARG A 95 13.62 4.55 -2.26
N GLN A 96 13.86 3.25 -2.09
CA GLN A 96 14.84 2.51 -2.90
C GLN A 96 14.27 2.07 -4.25
N GLN A 97 12.96 1.93 -4.38
CA GLN A 97 12.32 1.62 -5.65
C GLN A 97 12.25 2.89 -6.51
N GLU A 98 12.80 2.84 -7.73
CA GLU A 98 12.57 3.81 -8.81
C GLU A 98 12.54 5.28 -8.34
N ASN A 99 13.54 5.71 -7.55
CA ASN A 99 13.65 7.07 -6.98
C ASN A 99 12.49 7.50 -6.06
N GLY A 100 11.85 6.57 -5.34
CA GLY A 100 10.75 6.85 -4.42
C GLY A 100 9.36 6.67 -5.02
N LEU A 101 9.26 6.25 -6.28
CA LEU A 101 8.00 6.09 -7.01
C LEU A 101 7.61 4.61 -7.11
N ALA A 102 7.70 3.86 -5.99
CA ALA A 102 7.33 2.45 -6.00
C ALA A 102 5.91 2.25 -6.51
N GLN A 103 5.77 1.38 -7.49
CA GLN A 103 4.49 0.97 -8.06
C GLN A 103 3.79 -0.04 -7.14
N ILE A 104 2.46 -0.05 -7.16
CA ILE A 104 1.69 -0.96 -6.31
C ILE A 104 1.86 -2.43 -6.69
N CYS A 105 2.11 -2.74 -7.96
CA CYS A 105 2.49 -4.07 -8.40
C CYS A 105 3.71 -4.62 -7.64
N LYS A 106 4.70 -3.76 -7.34
CA LYS A 106 5.91 -4.13 -6.59
C LYS A 106 5.60 -4.39 -5.12
N LEU A 107 4.66 -3.65 -4.54
CA LEU A 107 4.21 -3.89 -3.17
C LEU A 107 3.45 -5.21 -3.06
N ALA A 108 2.54 -5.48 -4.01
CA ALA A 108 1.82 -6.74 -4.09
C ALA A 108 2.77 -7.94 -4.26
N GLN A 109 3.81 -7.78 -5.10
CA GLN A 109 4.85 -8.79 -5.30
C GLN A 109 5.63 -9.07 -4.00
N LEU A 110 6.08 -8.02 -3.30
CA LEU A 110 6.75 -8.14 -2.01
C LEU A 110 5.89 -8.90 -0.99
N LEU A 111 4.60 -8.57 -0.90
CA LEU A 111 3.67 -9.21 0.03
C LEU A 111 3.46 -10.69 -0.30
N ARG A 112 3.37 -11.03 -1.59
CA ARG A 112 3.26 -12.43 -2.03
C ARG A 112 4.50 -13.24 -1.71
N GLU A 113 5.69 -12.72 -2.02
CA GLU A 113 6.98 -13.37 -1.72
C GLU A 113 7.17 -13.59 -0.21
N THR A 114 6.68 -12.67 0.61
CA THR A 114 6.76 -12.74 2.07
C THR A 114 5.61 -13.52 2.72
N GLY A 115 4.64 -14.02 1.94
CA GLY A 115 3.56 -14.89 2.40
C GLY A 115 2.29 -14.20 2.88
N PHE A 116 2.12 -12.90 2.61
CA PHE A 116 0.93 -12.11 2.90
C PHE A 116 0.00 -12.04 1.68
N LEU A 117 -0.42 -13.21 1.17
CA LEU A 117 -1.20 -13.32 -0.07
C LEU A 117 -2.55 -12.56 0.04
N GLU A 118 -3.29 -12.76 1.13
CA GLU A 118 -4.58 -12.10 1.36
C GLU A 118 -4.45 -10.57 1.37
N VAL A 119 -3.35 -10.05 1.94
CA VAL A 119 -3.08 -8.60 1.95
C VAL A 119 -2.73 -8.12 0.54
N ALA A 120 -1.92 -8.87 -0.21
CA ALA A 120 -1.59 -8.56 -1.60
C ALA A 120 -2.84 -8.53 -2.49
N GLU A 121 -3.77 -9.46 -2.30
CA GLU A 121 -5.03 -9.55 -3.05
C GLU A 121 -6.02 -8.45 -2.67
N SER A 122 -5.91 -7.90 -1.46
CA SER A 122 -6.74 -6.77 -1.00
C SER A 122 -6.32 -5.40 -1.55
N LEU A 123 -5.14 -5.30 -2.16
CA LEU A 123 -4.67 -4.06 -2.78
C LEU A 123 -5.52 -3.74 -4.01
N GLN A 124 -5.80 -2.46 -4.22
CA GLN A 124 -6.54 -1.98 -5.39
C GLN A 124 -5.58 -1.36 -6.41
N PRO A 125 -5.77 -1.58 -7.72
CA PRO A 125 -4.89 -1.06 -8.77
C PRO A 125 -4.74 0.45 -8.74
#